data_AF-A0A421BQR5-F1
#
_entry.id   AF-A0A421BQR5-F1
#
_cell.length_a   1.000
_cell.length_b   1.000
_cell.length_c   1.000
_cell.angle_alpha   90.00
_cell.angle_beta   90.00
_cell.angle_gamma   90.00
#
_symmetry.space_group_name_H-M   'P 1'
#
loop_
_entity.id
_entity.type
_entity.pdbx_description
1 polymer ?
#
loop_
_entity_poly.entity_id
_entity_poly.type
_entity_poly.pdbx_seq_one_letter_code
_entity_poly.pdbx_strand_id
1 'polypeptide(L)' 'MAHQSCNACVFYEDHVANSPSQLDDGGLCRANPPVTQKDDSSRGLWPVVKPNDWCGKFTNLFAAE' A
#
# COMPACT_ATOMS: atom_id res chain seq x y z
N MET A 1 -8.11 9.39 18.76
CA MET A 1 -7.83 8.02 18.25
C MET A 1 -7.25 8.21 16.86
N ALA A 2 -6.03 7.70 16.59
CA ALA A 2 -5.49 7.73 15.24
C ALA A 2 -6.45 6.96 14.32
N HIS A 3 -6.89 7.58 13.22
CA HIS A 3 -7.71 6.88 12.24
C HIS A 3 -6.85 5.74 11.68
N GLN A 4 -7.31 4.50 11.84
CA GLN A 4 -6.62 3.28 11.40
C GLN A 4 -6.91 3.06 9.92
N SER A 5 -6.48 4.00 9.07
CA SER A 5 -6.65 3.96 7.62
C SER A 5 -5.31 4.12 6.92
N CYS A 6 -5.23 3.66 5.67
CA CYS A 6 -4.01 3.71 4.87
C CYS A 6 -3.38 5.12 4.83
N ASN A 7 -4.18 6.17 4.64
CA ASN A 7 -3.66 7.55 4.55
C ASN A 7 -2.94 8.06 5.81
N ALA A 8 -3.13 7.42 6.96
CA ALA A 8 -2.46 7.77 8.21
C ALA A 8 -1.37 6.76 8.61
N CYS A 9 -1.15 5.72 7.81
CA CYS A 9 -0.18 4.67 8.05
C CYS A 9 1.16 5.01 7.42
N VAL A 10 2.26 4.77 8.15
CA VAL A 10 3.63 5.07 7.70
C VAL A 10 4.05 4.26 6.46
N PHE A 11 3.35 3.17 6.17
CA PHE A 11 3.63 2.29 5.03
C PHE A 11 2.76 2.58 3.79
N TYR A 12 1.92 3.62 3.83
CA TYR A 12 1.14 4.00 2.67
C TYR A 12 1.90 4.99 1.79
N GLU A 13 1.92 4.74 0.49
CA GLU A 13 2.48 5.64 -0.51
C GLU A 13 1.38 6.09 -1.47
N ASP A 14 1.02 7.37 -1.43
CA ASP A 14 -0.10 7.98 -2.17
C ASP A 14 0.27 8.50 -3.56
N HIS A 15 1.56 8.57 -3.88
CA HIS A 15 2.10 9.08 -5.14
C HIS A 15 2.78 7.99 -6.00
N VAL A 16 2.64 6.72 -5.60
CA VAL A 16 3.15 5.55 -6.32
C VAL A 16 2.04 4.52 -6.47
N ALA A 17 1.94 3.90 -7.65
CA ALA A 17 1.07 2.74 -7.92
C ALA A 17 1.72 1.84 -8.97
N ASN A 18 1.10 0.68 -9.25
CA ASN A 18 1.62 -0.23 -10.28
C ASN A 18 1.56 0.37 -11.69
N SER A 19 0.63 1.31 -11.92
CA SER A 19 0.47 2.08 -13.17
C SER A 19 -0.08 3.49 -12.86
N PRO A 20 0.17 4.51 -13.71
CA PRO A 20 -0.32 5.87 -13.49
C PRO A 20 -1.85 5.99 -13.36
N SER A 21 -2.60 5.17 -14.10
CA SER A 21 -4.08 5.16 -14.04
C SER A 21 -4.65 4.68 -12.71
N GLN A 22 -3.82 4.07 -11.85
CA GLN A 22 -4.22 3.56 -10.53
C GLN A 22 -3.92 4.56 -9.40
N LEU A 23 -3.28 5.70 -9.71
CA LEU A 23 -2.95 6.75 -8.74
C LEU A 23 -4.12 7.68 -8.43
N ASP A 24 -5.04 7.89 -9.37
CA ASP A 24 -6.08 8.93 -9.27
C ASP A 24 -6.97 8.80 -8.01
N ASP A 25 -7.15 7.57 -7.50
CA ASP A 25 -7.97 7.26 -6.31
C ASP A 25 -7.27 6.26 -5.36
N GLY A 26 -5.95 6.07 -5.48
CA GLY A 26 -5.27 4.97 -4.81
C GLY A 26 -3.77 5.15 -4.60
N GLY A 27 -3.22 4.35 -3.69
CA GLY A 27 -1.79 4.26 -3.41
C GLY A 27 -1.36 2.83 -3.10
N LEU A 28 -0.10 2.62 -2.74
CA LEU A 28 0.42 1.29 -2.39
C LEU A 28 0.47 1.06 -0.88
N CYS A 29 0.11 -0.14 -0.44
CA CYS A 29 0.35 -0.60 0.93
C CYS A 29 1.69 -1.34 1.02
N ARG A 30 2.73 -0.68 1.55
CA ARG A 30 4.08 -1.25 1.70
C ARG A 30 4.25 -2.21 2.89
N ALA A 31 3.24 -2.30 3.76
CA ALA A 31 3.22 -3.25 4.87
C ALA A 31 2.95 -4.70 4.40
N ASN A 32 2.34 -4.85 3.22
CA ASN A 32 2.03 -6.14 2.63
C ASN A 32 2.90 -6.34 1.38
N PRO A 33 3.70 -7.40 1.29
CA PRO A 33 4.63 -7.59 0.18
C PRO A 33 3.89 -7.70 -1.17
N PRO A 34 4.60 -7.50 -2.29
CA PRO A 34 4.04 -7.69 -3.63
C PRO A 34 3.42 -9.08 -3.80
N VAL A 35 2.29 -9.13 -4.49
CA VAL A 35 1.61 -10.37 -4.85
C VAL A 35 2.20 -10.89 -6.17
N THR A 36 2.54 -12.18 -6.20
CA THR A 36 3.01 -12.87 -7.40
C THR A 36 1.93 -12.85 -8.47
N GLN A 37 2.34 -12.62 -9.72
CA GLN A 37 1.42 -12.59 -10.86
C GLN A 37 1.31 -14.00 -11.48
N LYS A 38 0.29 -14.18 -12.33
CA LYS A 38 0.00 -15.48 -12.95
C LYS A 38 1.10 -15.93 -13.92
N ASP A 39 1.71 -14.98 -14.62
CA ASP A 39 2.82 -15.22 -15.54
C ASP A 39 4.15 -15.23 -14.79
N ASP A 40 4.98 -16.24 -15.08
CA ASP A 40 6.29 -16.49 -14.48
C ASP A 40 7.30 -15.35 -14.70
N SER A 41 7.16 -14.62 -15.79
CA SER A 41 7.99 -13.50 -16.22
C SER A 41 7.46 -12.13 -15.76
N SER A 42 6.28 -12.09 -15.13
CA SER A 42 5.70 -10.85 -14.64
C SER A 42 6.25 -10.47 -13.27
N ARG A 43 6.59 -9.19 -13.09
CA ARG A 43 7.00 -8.65 -11.79
C ARG A 43 5.84 -8.73 -10.79
N GLY A 44 6.15 -8.94 -9.51
CA GLY A 44 5.16 -8.84 -8.42
C GLY A 44 4.57 -7.42 -8.34
N LEU A 45 3.29 -7.34 -8.00
CA LEU A 45 2.58 -6.08 -7.86
C LEU A 45 2.24 -5.81 -6.40
N TRP A 46 2.53 -4.59 -5.94
CA TRP A 46 2.11 -4.17 -4.61
C TRP A 46 0.58 -4.05 -4.56
N PRO A 47 -0.06 -4.35 -3.42
CA PRO A 47 -1.48 -4.08 -3.26
C PRO A 47 -1.79 -2.60 -3.43
N VAL A 48 -2.66 -2.26 -4.38
CA VAL A 48 -3.23 -0.92 -4.51
C VAL A 48 -4.41 -0.82 -3.54
N VAL A 49 -4.41 0.21 -2.71
CA VAL A 49 -5.41 0.46 -1.67
C VAL A 49 -5.89 1.90 -1.73
N LYS A 50 -7.12 2.14 -1.29
CA LYS A 50 -7.69 3.47 -1.15
C LYS A 50 -7.17 4.14 0.13
N PRO A 51 -7.17 5.48 0.20
CA PRO A 51 -6.77 6.22 1.40
C PRO A 51 -7.51 5.80 2.67
N ASN A 52 -8.77 5.36 2.54
CA ASN A 52 -9.65 4.98 3.65
C ASN A 52 -9.69 3.46 3.94
N ASP A 53 -8.93 2.64 3.20
CA ASP A 53 -8.87 1.20 3.45
C ASP A 53 -8.14 0.88 4.75
N TRP A 54 -8.41 -0.31 5.30
CA TRP A 54 -7.74 -0.86 6.46
C TRP A 54 -7.41 -2.34 6.25
N CYS A 55 -6.14 -2.70 6.38
CA CYS A 55 -5.64 -4.06 6.14
C CYS A 55 -5.44 -4.89 7.43
N GLY A 56 -5.93 -4.41 8.58
CA GLY A 56 -5.74 -5.07 9.88
C GLY A 56 -4.41 -4.78 10.58
N LYS A 57 -3.54 -3.96 9.96
CA LYS A 57 -2.28 -3.48 10.56
C LYS A 57 -2.21 -1.96 10.46
N PHE A 58 -1.59 -1.31 11.45
CA PHE A 58 -1.38 0.13 11.46
C PHE A 58 -0.13 0.48 12.28
N THR A 59 0.67 1.40 11.75
CA THR A 59 1.69 2.11 12.52
C THR A 59 1.89 3.49 11.93
N ASN A 60 2.13 4.48 12.78
CA ASN A 60 2.44 5.85 12.40
C ASN A 60 3.95 6.15 12.52
N LEU A 61 4.76 5.14 12.85
CA LEU A 61 6.20 5.24 13.05
C LEU A 61 6.88 4.00 12.44
N PHE A 62 8.02 4.19 11.79
CA PHE A 62 8.90 3.07 11.50
C PHE A 62 9.53 2.61 12.81
N ALA A 63 9.54 1.30 13.08
CA ALA A 63 10.29 0.78 14.22
C ALA A 63 11.77 1.11 14.00
N ALA A 64 12.40 1.75 14.99
CA ALA A 64 13.85 1.90 15.00
C ALA A 64 14.47 0.52 15.25
N GLU A 65 15.40 0.11 14.38
CA GLU A 65 16.18 -1.12 14.51
C GLU A 65 17.23 -1.01 15.63
#